data_AF-A0A2G6IU06-F1
#
_entry.id   AF-A0A2G6IU06-F1
#
_cell.length_a   1.000
_cell.length_b   1.000
_cell.length_c   1.000
_cell.angle_alpha   90.00
_cell.angle_beta   90.00
_cell.angle_gamma   90.00
#
_symmetry.space_group_name_H-M   'P 1'
#
loop_
_entity.id
_entity.type
_entity.pdbx_description
1 polymer ?
#
loop_
_entity_poly.entity_id
_entity_poly.type
_entity_poly.pdbx_seq_one_letter_code
_entity_poly.pdbx_strand_id
1 'polypeptide(L)'
;MASARFAIATLLMAPETYPKVKNTLMSMRGKPSEAALMKLAAGLGLDGDALVAKMASDEVSGIIENNHMLGQNLRISGTPAFILGDQIIRGSLPLETMQALVQQARQK
;
A
#
# COMPACT_ATOMS: atom_id res chain seq x y z
N MET A 1 -4.77 -7.85 6.49
CA MET A 1 -3.37 -8.32 6.44
C MET A 1 -3.00 -8.99 5.13
N ALA A 2 -3.76 -9.97 4.60
CA ALA A 2 -3.41 -10.66 3.34
C ALA A 2 -3.14 -9.72 2.15
N SER A 3 -4.00 -8.73 1.89
CA SER A 3 -3.80 -7.76 0.80
C SER A 3 -2.54 -6.92 0.95
N ALA A 4 -2.22 -6.50 2.18
CA ALA A 4 -1.03 -5.71 2.45
C ALA A 4 0.24 -6.54 2.21
N ARG A 5 0.26 -7.79 2.72
CA ARG A 5 1.35 -8.73 2.46
C ARG A 5 1.52 -9.01 0.98
N PHE A 6 0.44 -9.25 0.26
CA PHE A 6 0.46 -9.46 -1.19
C PHE A 6 1.04 -8.24 -1.93
N ALA A 7 0.56 -7.03 -1.62
CA ALA A 7 1.04 -5.80 -2.23
C ALA A 7 2.53 -5.55 -1.97
N ILE A 8 2.99 -5.75 -0.73
CA ILE A 8 4.40 -5.58 -0.35
C ILE A 8 5.27 -6.66 -1.00
N ALA A 9 4.82 -7.92 -1.00
CA ALA A 9 5.55 -9.01 -1.65
C ALA A 9 5.72 -8.74 -3.16
N THR A 10 4.65 -8.29 -3.84
CA THR A 10 4.76 -7.84 -5.24
C THR A 10 5.75 -6.69 -5.39
N LEU A 11 5.71 -5.67 -4.52
CA LEU A 11 6.65 -4.55 -4.59
C LEU A 11 8.11 -4.99 -4.48
N LEU A 12 8.40 -5.99 -3.64
CA LEU A 12 9.76 -6.49 -3.42
C LEU A 12 10.24 -7.42 -4.56
N MET A 13 9.35 -8.18 -5.18
CA MET A 13 9.70 -9.17 -6.21
C MET A 13 9.59 -8.64 -7.64
N ALA A 14 8.62 -7.74 -7.88
CA ALA A 14 8.17 -7.28 -9.18
C ALA A 14 7.69 -5.81 -9.09
N PRO A 15 8.61 -4.86 -8.81
CA PRO A 15 8.27 -3.46 -8.55
C PRO A 15 7.55 -2.79 -9.73
N GLU A 16 7.83 -3.19 -10.97
CA GLU A 16 7.13 -2.74 -12.17
C GLU A 16 5.66 -3.19 -12.23
N THR A 17 5.34 -4.34 -11.61
CA THR A 17 3.99 -4.90 -11.55
C THR A 17 3.16 -4.33 -10.40
N TYR A 18 3.82 -3.83 -9.35
CA TYR A 18 3.17 -3.30 -8.15
C TYR A 18 2.09 -2.23 -8.41
N PRO A 19 2.26 -1.22 -9.29
CA PRO A 19 1.21 -0.23 -9.54
C PRO A 19 -0.11 -0.86 -9.99
N LYS A 20 -0.04 -1.91 -10.82
CA LYS A 20 -1.23 -2.63 -11.28
C LYS A 20 -1.86 -3.43 -10.15
N VAL A 21 -1.06 -4.16 -9.35
CA VAL A 21 -1.55 -4.87 -8.16
C VAL A 21 -2.24 -3.91 -7.18
N LYS A 22 -1.57 -2.80 -6.82
CA LYS A 22 -2.10 -1.78 -5.91
C LYS A 22 -3.45 -1.27 -6.42
N ASN A 23 -3.54 -0.86 -7.68
CA ASN A 23 -4.78 -0.32 -8.25
C ASN A 23 -5.89 -1.37 -8.27
N THR A 24 -5.59 -2.61 -8.66
CA THR A 24 -6.57 -3.70 -8.61
C THR A 24 -7.08 -3.94 -7.20
N LEU A 25 -6.19 -4.06 -6.21
CA LEU A 25 -6.58 -4.25 -4.80
C LEU A 25 -7.44 -3.10 -4.27
N MET A 26 -7.13 -1.85 -4.64
CA MET A 26 -7.93 -0.67 -4.26
C MET A 26 -9.32 -0.65 -4.90
N SER A 27 -9.48 -1.23 -6.09
CA SER A 27 -10.76 -1.33 -6.80
C SER A 27 -11.56 -2.61 -6.47
N MET A 28 -10.95 -3.58 -5.79
CA MET A 28 -11.65 -4.81 -5.40
C MET A 28 -12.78 -4.51 -4.41
N ARG A 29 -13.96 -5.06 -4.71
CA ARG A 29 -15.10 -4.99 -3.80
C ARG A 29 -15.05 -6.18 -2.83
N GLY A 30 -15.16 -5.89 -1.54
CA GLY A 30 -15.16 -6.91 -0.49
C GLY A 30 -13.76 -7.37 -0.07
N LYS A 31 -13.72 -8.29 0.90
CA LYS A 31 -12.47 -8.81 1.45
C LYS A 31 -11.84 -9.77 0.42
N PRO A 32 -10.59 -9.53 -0.01
CA PRO A 32 -9.92 -10.44 -0.94
C PRO A 32 -9.64 -11.77 -0.23
N SER A 33 -10.13 -12.85 -0.83
CA SER A 33 -9.78 -14.21 -0.46
C SER A 33 -8.40 -14.57 -1.02
N GLU A 34 -7.75 -15.57 -0.42
CA GLU A 34 -6.49 -16.09 -0.93
C GLU A 34 -6.62 -16.56 -2.39
N ALA A 35 -7.69 -17.28 -2.71
CA ALA A 35 -7.98 -17.70 -4.08
C ALA A 35 -8.08 -16.51 -5.06
N ALA A 36 -8.69 -15.39 -4.65
CA ALA A 36 -8.77 -14.19 -5.48
C ALA A 36 -7.39 -13.54 -5.70
N LEU A 37 -6.55 -13.53 -4.66
CA LEU A 37 -5.18 -13.02 -4.74
C LEU A 37 -4.30 -13.91 -5.65
N MET A 38 -4.42 -15.23 -5.55
CA MET A 38 -3.68 -16.15 -6.43
C MET A 38 -4.13 -16.04 -7.89
N LYS A 39 -5.43 -15.87 -8.13
CA LYS A 39 -5.95 -15.58 -9.47
C LYS A 39 -5.40 -14.26 -10.03
N LEU A 40 -5.29 -13.24 -9.18
CA LEU A 40 -4.68 -11.97 -9.56
C LEU A 40 -3.19 -12.15 -9.89
N ALA A 41 -2.44 -12.87 -9.07
CA ALA A 41 -1.02 -13.17 -9.31
C ALA A 41 -0.82 -13.87 -10.66
N ALA A 42 -1.58 -14.94 -10.93
CA ALA A 42 -1.53 -15.66 -12.19
C ALA A 42 -1.87 -14.77 -13.39
N GLY A 43 -2.91 -13.94 -13.31
CA GLY A 43 -3.29 -13.01 -14.37
C GLY A 43 -2.28 -11.89 -14.62
N LEU A 44 -1.33 -11.68 -13.71
CA LEU A 44 -0.23 -10.73 -13.83
C LEU A 44 1.11 -11.39 -14.13
N GLY A 45 1.14 -12.72 -14.31
CA GLY A 45 2.37 -13.47 -14.59
C GLY A 45 3.32 -13.56 -13.39
N LEU A 46 2.82 -13.36 -12.17
CA LEU A 46 3.61 -13.53 -10.95
C LEU A 46 3.72 -15.02 -10.59
N ASP A 47 4.91 -15.44 -10.17
CA ASP A 47 5.12 -16.77 -9.57
C ASP A 47 4.35 -16.84 -8.24
N GLY A 48 3.28 -17.66 -8.22
CA GLY A 48 2.40 -17.79 -7.06
C GLY A 48 3.09 -18.38 -5.84
N ASP A 49 3.93 -19.40 -6.02
CA ASP A 49 4.59 -20.08 -4.90
C ASP A 49 5.66 -19.17 -4.28
N ALA A 50 6.47 -18.52 -5.12
CA ALA A 50 7.43 -17.53 -4.67
C ALA A 50 6.74 -16.34 -3.97
N LEU A 51 5.57 -15.92 -4.47
CA LEU A 51 4.81 -14.83 -3.87
C LEU A 51 4.24 -15.23 -2.49
N VAL A 52 3.69 -16.44 -2.35
CA VAL A 52 3.20 -16.96 -1.05
C VAL A 52 4.35 -17.04 -0.05
N ALA A 53 5.51 -17.58 -0.46
CA ALA A 53 6.70 -17.64 0.38
C ALA A 53 7.14 -16.23 0.81
N LYS A 54 7.17 -15.27 -0.12
CA LYS A 54 7.54 -13.88 0.19
C LYS A 54 6.53 -13.20 1.11
N MET A 55 5.24 -13.43 0.93
CA MET A 55 4.18 -12.90 1.81
C MET A 55 4.35 -13.36 3.26
N ALA A 56 4.87 -14.58 3.48
CA ALA A 56 5.13 -15.14 4.79
C ALA A 56 6.49 -14.73 5.40
N SER A 57 7.36 -14.06 4.64
CA SER A 57 8.71 -13.71 5.09
C SER A 57 8.75 -12.69 6.22
N ASP A 58 9.81 -12.77 7.04
CA ASP A 58 10.10 -11.80 8.10
C ASP A 58 10.32 -10.39 7.56
N GLU A 59 10.85 -10.25 6.34
CA GLU A 59 11.04 -8.97 5.68
C GLU A 59 9.70 -8.24 5.47
N VAL A 60 8.69 -8.94 4.94
CA VAL A 60 7.34 -8.38 4.76
C VAL A 60 6.71 -8.05 6.12
N SER A 61 6.88 -8.94 7.11
CA SER A 61 6.38 -8.69 8.47
C SER A 61 7.02 -7.44 9.09
N GLY A 62 8.33 -7.26 8.94
CA GLY A 62 9.08 -6.10 9.44
C GLY A 62 8.66 -4.80 8.76
N ILE A 63 8.41 -4.79 7.45
CA ILE A 63 7.90 -3.61 6.74
C ILE A 63 6.53 -3.19 7.29
N ILE A 64 5.63 -4.15 7.51
CA ILE A 64 4.29 -3.88 8.06
C ILE A 64 4.41 -3.30 9.48
N GLU A 65 5.23 -3.92 10.33
CA GLU A 65 5.44 -3.47 11.71
C GLU A 65 6.03 -2.05 11.76
N ASN A 66 7.07 -1.78 10.97
CA ASN A 66 7.69 -0.46 10.89
C ASN A 66 6.70 0.62 10.43
N ASN A 67 5.84 0.31 9.45
CA ASN A 67 4.79 1.24 9.01
C ASN A 67 3.74 1.49 10.10
N HIS A 68 3.36 0.46 10.86
CA HIS A 68 2.45 0.63 11.99
C HIS A 68 3.05 1.48 13.11
N MET A 69 4.31 1.21 13.50
CA MET A 69 5.04 2.02 14.48
C MET A 69 5.18 3.47 14.02
N LEU A 70 5.50 3.71 12.75
CA LEU A 70 5.56 5.05 12.18
C LEU A 70 4.20 5.76 12.28
N GLY A 71 3.12 5.08 11.93
CA GLY A 71 1.76 5.61 12.06
C GLY A 71 1.42 5.99 13.50
N GLN A 72 1.78 5.15 14.47
CA GLN A 72 1.58 5.42 15.91
C GLN A 72 2.38 6.65 16.38
N ASN A 73 3.67 6.72 16.02
CA ASN A 73 4.54 7.83 16.38
C ASN A 73 4.05 9.18 15.82
N LEU A 74 3.49 9.16 14.61
CA LEU A 74 2.86 10.33 13.97
C LEU A 74 1.41 10.56 14.42
N ARG A 75 0.90 9.76 15.36
CA ARG A 75 -0.49 9.80 15.85
C ARG A 75 -1.51 9.73 14.72
N ILE A 76 -1.28 8.90 13.71
CA ILE A 76 -2.21 8.64 12.61
C ILE A 76 -3.19 7.55 13.06
N SER A 77 -4.46 7.92 13.22
CA SER A 77 -5.52 7.05 13.74
C SER A 77 -6.51 6.56 12.69
N GLY A 78 -6.31 6.91 11.41
CA GLY A 78 -7.22 6.54 10.33
C GLY A 78 -6.59 6.66 8.95
N THR A 79 -7.26 6.06 7.97
CA THR A 79 -6.83 6.04 6.56
C THR A 79 -7.94 6.59 5.65
N PRO A 80 -7.61 7.31 4.55
CA PRO A 80 -6.24 7.68 4.16
C PRO A 80 -5.68 8.82 5.05
N ALA A 81 -4.35 8.90 5.10
CA ALA A 81 -3.61 10.02 5.67
C ALA A 81 -2.41 10.31 4.78
N PHE A 82 -2.00 11.57 4.69
CA PHE A 82 -0.91 12.02 3.82
C PHE A 82 0.06 12.87 4.63
N ILE A 83 1.35 12.79 4.30
CA ILE A 83 2.41 13.61 4.88
C ILE A 83 2.93 14.51 3.77
N LEU A 84 2.90 15.82 3.98
CA LEU A 84 3.36 16.82 3.03
C LEU A 84 4.32 17.79 3.73
N GLY A 85 5.62 17.58 3.53
CA GLY A 85 6.64 18.30 4.28
C GLY A 85 6.50 18.05 5.78
N ASP A 86 6.24 19.11 6.53
CA ASP A 86 6.02 19.12 7.98
C ASP A 86 4.55 18.92 8.40
N GLN A 87 3.63 18.75 7.44
CA GLN A 87 2.19 18.67 7.68
C GLN A 87 1.64 17.25 7.53
N ILE A 88 0.72 16.89 8.43
CA ILE A 88 -0.06 15.65 8.35
C ILE A 88 -1.49 16.01 7.95
N ILE A 89 -1.92 15.55 6.79
CA ILE A 89 -3.28 15.66 6.27
C ILE A 89 -4.03 14.38 6.65
N ARG A 90 -5.16 14.53 7.34
CA ARG A 90 -5.96 13.42 7.84
C ARG A 90 -7.23 13.26 7.01
N GLY A 91 -7.52 12.04 6.58
CA GLY A 91 -8.69 11.75 5.75
C GLY A 91 -8.47 12.06 4.28
N SER A 92 -9.52 11.86 3.50
CA SER A 92 -9.56 12.21 2.07
C SER A 92 -9.97 13.67 1.88
N LEU A 93 -9.23 14.39 1.05
CA LEU A 93 -9.60 15.73 0.57
C LEU A 93 -9.89 15.69 -0.95
N PRO A 94 -10.66 16.66 -1.47
CA PRO A 94 -10.80 16.85 -2.91
C PRO A 94 -9.44 17.04 -3.58
N LEU A 95 -9.33 16.61 -4.84
CA LEU A 95 -8.07 16.66 -5.60
C LEU A 95 -7.52 18.09 -5.70
N GLU A 96 -8.40 19.05 -5.93
CA GLU A 96 -8.08 20.47 -6.08
C GLU A 96 -7.45 21.02 -4.79
N THR A 97 -7.98 20.60 -3.64
CA THR A 97 -7.43 20.96 -2.32
C THR A 97 -6.05 20.35 -2.11
N MET A 98 -5.87 19.08 -2.46
CA MET A 98 -4.57 18.41 -2.37
C MET A 98 -3.52 19.10 -3.26
N GLN A 99 -3.89 19.50 -4.48
CA GLN A 99 -3.00 20.20 -5.41
C GLN A 99 -2.57 21.58 -4.88
N ALA A 100 -3.49 22.33 -4.28
CA ALA A 100 -3.18 23.62 -3.66
C ALA A 100 -2.19 23.48 -2.50
N LEU A 101 -2.40 22.48 -1.63
CA LEU A 101 -1.48 22.19 -0.52
C LEU A 101 -0.07 21.84 -1.04
N VAL A 102 0.03 20.99 -2.08
CA VAL A 102 1.33 20.64 -2.68
C VAL A 102 2.04 21.86 -3.26
N GLN A 103 1.32 22.77 -3.92
CA GLN A 103 1.90 24.01 -4.45
C GLN A 103 2.45 24.88 -3.33
N GLN A 104 1.70 25.06 -2.25
CA GLN A 104 2.16 25.80 -1.07
C GLN A 104 3.40 25.16 -0.43
N ALA A 105 3.43 23.83 -0.32
CA ALA A 105 4.56 23.11 0.26
C ALA A 105 5.86 23.25 -0.55
N ARG A 106 5.76 23.42 -1.88
CA ARG A 106 6.92 23.63 -2.78
C ARG A 106 7.50 25.04 -2.74
N GLN A 107 6.78 26.00 -2.17
CA GLN A 107 7.23 27.39 -2.05
C GLN A 107 7.99 27.67 -0.76
N LYS A 108 8.00 26.72 0.18
CA LYS A 108 8.81 26.76 1.40
C LYS A 108 10.21 26.23 1.12
#